data_AF-U1QJ04-F1
#
_entry.id   AF-U1QJ04-F1
#
_cell.length_a   1.000
_cell.length_b   1.000
_cell.length_c   1.000
_cell.angle_alpha   90.00
_cell.angle_beta   90.00
_cell.angle_gamma   90.00
#
_symmetry.space_group_name_H-M   'P 1'
#
loop_
_entity.id
_entity.type
_entity.pdbx_description
1 polymer ?
#
loop_
_entity_poly.entity_id
_entity_poly.type
_entity_poly.pdbx_seq_one_letter_code
_entity_poly.pdbx_strand_id
1 'polypeptide(L)' 'MIGDRLAAHREFVADERAAGETFAYEAAHYDTAVRTDQERSIRLYAADRVESTDDGYRLTHTPFDGVGDYSDPNAAPDG' A
#
# COMPACT_ATOMS: atom_id res chain seq x y z
N MET A 1 -8.69 -0.72 -0.36
CA MET A 1 -7.48 -1.27 -1.01
C MET A 1 -6.22 -0.65 -0.40
N ILE A 2 -5.02 -1.17 -0.69
CA ILE A 2 -3.75 -0.60 -0.17
C ILE A 2 -3.59 0.86 -0.62
N GLY A 3 -3.93 1.17 -1.88
CA GLY A 3 -3.94 2.53 -2.43
C GLY A 3 -4.82 3.49 -1.62
N ASP A 4 -6.05 3.10 -1.28
CA ASP A 4 -6.96 3.94 -0.49
C ASP A 4 -6.41 4.25 0.90
N ARG A 5 -5.71 3.29 1.53
CA ARG A 5 -5.06 3.53 2.83
C ARG A 5 -3.92 4.54 2.71
N LEU A 6 -3.12 4.48 1.64
CA LEU A 6 -2.09 5.49 1.39
C LEU A 6 -2.70 6.86 1.07
N ALA A 7 -3.81 6.91 0.33
CA ALA A 7 -4.53 8.15 0.06
C ALA A 7 -5.07 8.78 1.36
N ALA A 8 -5.74 7.98 2.19
CA ALA A 8 -6.23 8.42 3.50
C ALA A 8 -5.09 8.88 4.43
N HIS A 9 -3.93 8.23 4.39
CA HIS A 9 -2.77 8.65 5.18
C HIS A 9 -2.19 9.99 4.68
N ARG A 10 -2.17 10.23 3.37
CA ARG A 10 -1.77 11.55 2.83
C ARG A 10 -2.72 12.66 3.25
N GLU A 11 -4.03 12.39 3.26
CA GLU A 11 -5.05 13.30 3.76
C GLU A 11 -4.83 13.60 5.25
N PHE A 12 -4.63 12.58 6.08
CA PHE A 12 -4.27 12.75 7.49
C PHE A 12 -3.03 13.63 7.70
N VAL A 13 -1.95 13.39 6.95
CA VAL A 13 -0.73 14.22 7.03
C VAL A 13 -1.01 15.68 6.63
N ALA A 14 -1.85 15.89 5.61
CA ALA A 14 -2.24 17.23 5.19
C ALA A 14 -3.05 17.96 6.27
N ASP A 15 -4.03 17.27 6.88
CA ASP A 15 -4.86 17.81 7.96
C ASP A 15 -4.03 18.16 9.20
N GLU A 16 -3.11 17.29 9.60
CA GLU A 16 -2.22 17.54 10.73
C GLU A 16 -1.30 18.74 10.47
N ARG A 17 -0.74 18.85 9.26
CA ARG A 17 0.04 20.04 8.86
C ARG A 17 -0.80 21.31 8.88
N ALA A 18 -2.06 21.24 8.44
CA ALA A 18 -2.99 22.37 8.52
C ALA A 18 -3.32 22.75 9.98
N ALA A 19 -3.31 21.78 10.89
CA ALA A 19 -3.45 21.99 12.34
C ALA A 19 -2.15 22.47 13.02
N GLY A 20 -1.05 22.62 12.28
CA GLY A 20 0.23 23.13 12.78
C GLY A 20 1.22 22.06 13.24
N GLU A 21 0.91 20.78 13.04
CA GLU A 21 1.81 19.69 13.36
C GLU A 21 2.98 19.61 12.38
N THR A 22 4.12 19.08 12.86
CA THR A 22 5.32 18.86 12.03
C THR A 22 5.71 17.39 12.03
N PHE A 23 6.25 16.92 10.91
CA PHE A 23 6.73 15.56 10.75
C PHE A 23 8.23 15.61 10.44
N ALA A 24 9.02 14.87 11.22
CA ALA A 24 10.48 14.84 11.06
C ALA A 24 10.96 13.76 10.07
N TYR A 25 10.06 12.90 9.60
CA TYR A 25 10.39 11.70 8.84
C TYR A 25 9.50 11.55 7.62
N GLU A 26 10.08 11.01 6.56
CA GLU A 26 9.39 10.67 5.31
C GLU A 26 9.49 9.17 5.08
N ALA A 27 8.41 8.56 4.58
CA ALA A 27 8.42 7.15 4.21
C ALA A 27 9.42 6.90 3.08
N ALA A 28 10.23 5.84 3.18
CA ALA A 28 11.26 5.53 2.19
C ALA A 28 10.69 4.95 0.89
N HIS A 29 9.44 4.49 0.91
CA HIS A 29 8.81 3.77 -0.21
C HIS A 29 7.53 4.45 -0.72
N TYR A 30 7.08 5.53 -0.07
CA TYR A 30 5.83 6.20 -0.40
C TYR A 30 5.98 7.72 -0.24
N ASP A 31 5.34 8.48 -1.12
CA ASP A 31 5.37 9.95 -1.07
C ASP A 31 4.43 10.49 0.02
N THR A 32 4.77 10.28 1.28
CA THR A 32 4.06 10.81 2.45
C THR A 32 4.93 10.78 3.71
N ALA A 33 4.65 11.70 4.64
CA ALA A 33 5.35 11.80 5.91
C ALA A 33 4.90 10.72 6.91
N VAL A 34 5.77 10.40 7.87
CA VAL A 34 5.50 9.42 8.94
C VAL A 34 5.88 9.99 10.31
N ARG A 35 5.29 9.43 11.37
CA ARG A 35 5.44 9.96 12.74
C ARG A 35 6.77 9.57 13.36
N THR A 36 7.27 8.39 13.04
CA THR A 36 8.42 7.78 13.71
C THR A 36 9.48 7.32 12.70
N ASP A 37 10.72 7.21 13.16
CA ASP A 37 11.81 6.70 12.33
C ASP A 37 11.59 5.22 11.93
N GLN A 38 10.95 4.42 12.77
CA GLN A 38 10.64 3.01 12.49
C GLN A 38 9.70 2.87 11.27
N GLU A 39 8.73 3.76 11.13
CA GLU A 39 7.76 3.75 10.03
C GLU A 39 8.39 4.02 8.67
N ARG A 40 9.56 4.67 8.61
CA ARG A 40 10.23 5.03 7.35
C ARG A 40 10.50 3.83 6.46
N SER A 41 10.82 2.69 7.07
CA SER A 41 11.20 1.46 6.37
C SER A 41 10.03 0.55 5.99
N ILE A 42 8.79 0.91 6.35
CA ILE A 42 7.62 0.09 6.07
C ILE A 42 7.42 -0.03 4.55
N ARG A 43 7.35 -1.28 4.06
CA ARG A 43 6.97 -1.64 2.69
C ARG A 43 5.68 -2.45 2.73
N LEU A 44 4.67 -2.01 1.99
CA LEU A 44 3.41 -2.74 1.83
C LEU A 44 3.55 -3.76 0.69
N TYR A 45 2.82 -4.87 0.79
CA TYR A 45 2.83 -5.93 -0.20
C TYR A 45 1.39 -6.28 -0.61
N ALA A 46 1.14 -6.37 -1.91
CA ALA A 46 -0.12 -6.85 -2.46
C ALA A 46 -0.03 -8.34 -2.76
N ALA A 47 -1.16 -9.05 -2.73
CA ALA A 47 -1.22 -10.38 -3.32
C ALA A 47 -1.26 -10.22 -4.84
N ASP A 48 -0.28 -10.81 -5.52
CA ASP A 48 -0.07 -10.70 -6.97
C ASP A 48 -0.63 -11.90 -7.72
N ARG A 49 -0.45 -13.08 -7.14
CA ARG A 49 -0.89 -14.33 -7.73
C ARG A 49 -1.48 -15.26 -6.68
N VAL A 50 -2.58 -15.89 -7.05
CA VAL A 50 -3.21 -16.97 -6.29
C VAL A 50 -3.16 -18.23 -7.14
N GLU A 51 -2.59 -19.30 -6.59
CA GLU A 51 -2.51 -20.60 -7.26
C GLU A 51 -3.20 -21.65 -6.39
N SER A 52 -4.13 -22.40 -6.98
CA SER A 52 -4.65 -23.61 -6.34
C SER A 52 -3.56 -24.69 -6.31
N THR A 53 -3.54 -25.44 -5.22
CA THR A 53 -2.64 -26.57 -4.97
C THR A 53 -3.48 -27.75 -4.47
N ASP A 54 -2.91 -28.94 -4.40
CA ASP A 54 -3.62 -30.13 -3.92
C ASP A 54 -4.13 -29.98 -2.47
N ASP A 55 -3.47 -29.14 -1.67
CA ASP A 55 -3.75 -28.95 -0.23
C ASP A 55 -4.32 -27.56 0.11
N GLY A 56 -4.70 -26.74 -0.88
CA GLY A 56 -5.23 -25.39 -0.66
C GLY A 56 -4.71 -24.36 -1.65
N TYR A 57 -4.38 -23.15 -1.18
CA TYR A 57 -3.94 -22.04 -2.03
C TYR A 57 -2.55 -21.55 -1.66
N ARG A 58 -1.78 -21.16 -2.68
CA ARG A 58 -0.50 -20.46 -2.54
C ARG A 58 -0.66 -19.02 -3.03
N LEU A 59 -0.16 -18.07 -2.23
CA LEU A 59 -0.12 -16.65 -2.57
C LEU A 59 1.31 -16.21 -2.86
N THR A 60 1.49 -15.48 -3.95
CA THR A 60 2.71 -14.69 -4.18
C THR A 60 2.41 -13.24 -3.83
N HIS A 61 3.30 -12.64 -3.04
CA HIS A 61 3.21 -11.25 -2.66
C HIS A 61 4.29 -10.43 -3.36
N THR A 62 3.92 -9.30 -3.95
CA THR A 62 4.83 -8.35 -4.57
C THR A 62 4.79 -7.02 -3.81
N PRO A 63 5.92 -6.28 -3.74
CA PRO A 63 5.92 -4.96 -3.14
C PRO A 63 4.92 -4.05 -3.85
N PHE A 64 4.14 -3.30 -3.07
CA PHE A 64 3.20 -2.33 -3.60
C PHE A 64 3.90 -0.98 -3.75
N ASP A 65 3.99 -0.47 -4.97
CA ASP A 65 4.73 0.77 -5.29
C ASP A 65 3.88 2.05 -5.20
N GLY A 66 2.67 1.97 -4.61
CA GLY A 66 1.84 3.13 -4.33
C GLY A 66 0.74 3.42 -5.35
N VAL A 67 0.73 2.71 -6.48
CA VAL A 67 -0.31 2.79 -7.52
C VAL A 67 -1.06 1.47 -7.53
N GLY A 68 -2.36 1.52 -7.26
CA GLY A 68 -3.22 0.34 -7.25
C GLY A 68 -3.80 0.09 -8.62
N ASP A 69 -3.08 -0.61 -9.49
CA ASP A 69 -3.70 -1.25 -10.64
C ASP A 69 -4.31 -2.58 -10.13
N TYR A 70 -5.48 -2.48 -9.50
CA TYR A 70 -6.23 -3.68 -9.16
C TYR A 70 -6.77 -4.27 -10.46
N SER A 71 -5.96 -5.12 -11.10
CA SER A 71 -6.46 -6.09 -12.06
C SER A 71 -7.01 -7.26 -11.26
N ASP A 72 -8.33 -7.47 -11.31
CA ASP A 72 -8.94 -8.66 -10.72
C ASP A 72 -8.30 -9.90 -11.36
N PRO A 73 -7.53 -10.71 -10.61
CA PRO A 73 -6.84 -11.87 -11.17
C PRO A 73 -7.80 -12.96 -11.65
N ASN A 74 -9.11 -12.83 -11.36
CA ASN A 74 -10.19 -13.69 -11.83
C ASN A 74 -11.12 -13.02 -12.86
N ALA A 75 -10.80 -11.82 -13.35
CA ALA A 75 -11.53 -11.26 -14.49
C ALA A 75 -11.35 -12.22 -15.68
N ALA A 76 -12.44 -12.89 -16.07
CA ALA A 76 -12.45 -13.71 -17.27
C ALA A 76 -12.02 -12.83 -18.46
N PRO A 77 -11.21 -13.34 -19.40
CA PRO A 77 -10.88 -12.57 -20.59
C PRO A 77 -12.18 -12.17 -21.28
N ASP A 78 -12.33 -10.89 -21.57
CA ASP A 78 -13.41 -10.36 -22.38
C ASP A 78 -13.46 -11.17 -23.68
N GLY A 79 -14.52 -11.96 -23.85
CA GLY A 79 -14.72 -12.87 -24.98
C GLY A 79 -15.02 -12.15 -26.29
#